data_AF-A0A162WXG7-F1
#
_entry.id   AF-A0A162WXG7-F1
#
_cell.length_a   1.000
_cell.length_b   1.000
_cell.length_c   1.000
_cell.angle_alpha   90.00
_cell.angle_beta   90.00
_cell.angle_gamma   90.00
#
_symmetry.space_group_name_H-M   'P 1'
#
loop_
_entity.id
_entity.type
_entity.pdbx_description
1 polymer ?
#
loop_
_entity_poly.entity_id
_entity_poly.type
_entity_poly.pdbx_seq_one_letter_code
_entity_poly.pdbx_strand_id
1 'polypeptide(L)'
;PFKRAQLTWVAEEPITRTQLDRQRTAFWETAPSYEGRREIWQALQAACTTPDLHLARSILDAANVTLPTGNPAEGCFDELGNRYEIPLYCIVNPSNLV
;
A
#
# COMPACT_ATOMS: atom_id res chain seq x y z
N PRO A 1 -0.35 10.95 10.81
CA PRO A 1 -1.61 10.87 10.01
C PRO A 1 -1.36 10.12 8.71
N PHE A 2 -2.27 9.24 8.33
CA PHE A 2 -2.15 8.43 7.13
C PHE A 2 -2.37 9.30 5.87
N LYS A 3 -1.31 9.52 5.07
CA LYS A 3 -1.32 10.50 3.97
C LYS A 3 -1.31 9.83 2.60
N ARG A 4 -2.43 9.24 2.18
CA ARG A 4 -2.61 8.76 0.79
C ARG A 4 -2.79 9.88 -0.22
N ALA A 5 -3.53 10.92 0.16
CA ALA A 5 -3.97 11.96 -0.75
C ALA A 5 -2.84 12.84 -1.35
N GLN A 6 -1.62 12.74 -0.83
CA GLN A 6 -0.46 13.51 -1.31
C GLN A 6 0.49 12.67 -2.17
N LEU A 7 0.20 11.39 -2.38
CA LEU A 7 1.04 10.52 -3.22
C LEU A 7 0.66 10.71 -4.68
N THR A 8 1.62 11.13 -5.49
CA THR A 8 1.50 11.23 -6.94
C THR A 8 2.68 10.53 -7.57
N TRP A 9 2.42 9.64 -8.53
CA TRP A 9 3.46 9.02 -9.33
C TRP A 9 3.05 9.00 -10.80
N VAL A 10 4.05 8.91 -11.67
CA VAL A 10 3.90 8.79 -13.11
C VAL A 10 4.51 7.45 -13.50
N ALA A 11 3.77 6.63 -14.22
CA ALA A 11 4.32 5.40 -14.79
C ALA A 11 5.28 5.77 -15.93
N GLU A 12 6.43 5.11 -16.04
CA GLU A 12 7.40 5.36 -17.12
C GLU A 12 6.78 5.15 -18.51
N GLU A 13 5.92 4.13 -18.62
CA GLU A 13 5.10 3.86 -19.80
C GLU A 13 3.62 4.09 -19.50
N PRO A 14 2.81 4.58 -20.47
CA PRO A 14 1.38 4.73 -20.29
C PRO A 14 0.73 3.38 -19.96
N ILE A 15 0.23 3.26 -18.73
CA ILE A 15 -0.37 2.03 -18.23
C ILE A 15 -1.89 2.17 -18.25
N THR A 16 -2.57 1.14 -18.75
CA THR A 16 -4.04 1.08 -18.70
C THR A 16 -4.52 0.67 -17.32
N ARG A 17 -5.77 1.02 -16.97
CA ARG A 17 -6.40 0.56 -15.72
C ARG A 17 -6.29 -0.95 -15.52
N THR A 18 -6.53 -1.72 -16.58
CA THR A 18 -6.45 -3.19 -16.55
C THR A 18 -5.04 -3.70 -16.27
N GLN A 19 -4.00 -3.09 -16.86
CA GLN A 19 -2.61 -3.46 -16.61
C GLN A 19 -2.20 -3.12 -15.18
N LEU A 20 -2.60 -1.94 -14.69
CA LEU A 20 -2.34 -1.51 -13.32
C LEU A 20 -2.98 -2.46 -12.31
N ASP A 21 -4.25 -2.78 -12.49
CA ASP A 21 -4.96 -3.69 -11.59
C ASP A 21 -4.37 -5.10 -11.62
N ARG A 22 -3.89 -5.59 -12.78
CA ARG A 22 -3.14 -6.86 -12.86
C ARG A 22 -1.83 -6.82 -12.08
N GLN A 23 -1.04 -5.74 -12.20
CA GLN A 23 0.20 -5.59 -11.44
C GLN A 23 -0.06 -5.53 -9.94
N ARG A 24 -1.11 -4.81 -9.52
CA ARG A 24 -1.55 -4.76 -8.11
C ARG A 24 -1.89 -6.12 -7.57
N THR A 25 -2.73 -6.88 -8.28
CA THR A 25 -3.12 -8.22 -7.86
C THR A 25 -1.90 -9.13 -7.74
N ALA A 26 -1.02 -9.14 -8.74
CA ALA A 26 0.20 -9.94 -8.71
C ALA A 26 1.12 -9.56 -7.52
N PHE A 27 1.25 -8.27 -7.22
CA PHE A 27 2.00 -7.82 -6.04
C PHE A 27 1.37 -8.31 -4.74
N TRP A 28 0.06 -8.13 -4.55
CA TRP A 28 -0.60 -8.54 -3.31
C TRP A 28 -0.69 -10.06 -3.12
N GLU A 29 -0.68 -10.84 -4.21
CA GLU A 29 -0.59 -12.30 -4.14
C GLU A 29 0.81 -12.78 -3.74
N THR A 30 1.85 -12.07 -4.16
CA THR A 30 3.25 -12.46 -3.91
C THR A 30 3.83 -11.85 -2.64
N ALA A 31 3.38 -10.66 -2.22
CA ALA A 31 3.87 -9.95 -1.04
C ALA A 31 3.79 -10.76 0.27
N PRO A 32 2.72 -11.55 0.54
CA PRO A 32 2.69 -12.46 1.69
C PRO A 32 3.76 -13.56 1.69
N SER A 33 4.39 -13.83 0.54
CA SER A 33 5.48 -14.80 0.41
C SER A 33 6.86 -14.17 0.67
N TYR A 34 6.93 -12.84 0.78
CA TYR A 34 8.12 -12.09 1.20
C TYR A 34 8.22 -12.00 2.73
N GLU A 35 9.20 -11.26 3.22
CA GLU A 35 9.48 -11.05 4.64
C GLU A 35 8.29 -10.44 5.40
N GLY A 36 8.16 -10.81 6.68
CA GLY A 36 7.12 -10.34 7.59
C GLY A 36 5.92 -11.28 7.77
N ARG A 37 4.92 -10.81 8.52
CA ARG A 37 3.65 -11.49 8.82
C ARG A 37 2.60 -11.28 7.74
N ARG A 38 1.93 -12.36 7.33
CA ARG A 38 0.84 -12.33 6.33
C ARG A 38 -0.35 -11.48 6.79
N GLU A 39 -0.64 -11.49 8.08
CA GLU A 39 -1.74 -10.73 8.67
C GLU A 39 -1.52 -9.22 8.48
N ILE A 40 -0.27 -8.76 8.57
CA ILE A 40 0.09 -7.37 8.34
C ILE A 40 -0.05 -7.03 6.85
N TRP A 41 0.40 -7.91 5.96
CA TRP A 41 0.17 -7.73 4.51
C TRP A 41 -1.31 -7.60 4.16
N GLN A 42 -2.17 -8.41 4.78
CA GLN A 42 -3.63 -8.32 4.60
C GLN A 42 -4.19 -6.99 5.13
N ALA A 43 -3.75 -6.54 6.31
CA ALA A 43 -4.15 -5.26 6.85
C ALA A 43 -3.69 -4.08 5.97
N LEU A 44 -2.45 -4.13 5.48
CA LEU A 44 -1.88 -3.15 4.55
C LEU A 44 -2.66 -3.09 3.24
N GLN A 45 -3.03 -4.25 2.68
CA GLN A 45 -3.86 -4.34 1.48
C GLN A 45 -5.25 -3.75 1.70
N ALA A 46 -5.93 -4.16 2.76
CA ALA A 46 -7.26 -3.71 3.11
C ALA A 46 -7.27 -2.21 3.38
N ALA A 47 -6.26 -1.72 4.10
CA ALA A 47 -6.01 -0.31 4.23
C ALA A 47 -5.88 0.29 2.82
N CYS A 48 -4.90 -0.10 1.99
CA CYS A 48 -4.61 0.52 0.68
C CYS A 48 -5.81 0.56 -0.27
N THR A 49 -6.66 -0.46 -0.21
CA THR A 49 -7.82 -0.61 -1.09
C THR A 49 -9.02 0.20 -0.64
N THR A 50 -9.16 0.50 0.66
CA THR A 50 -10.31 1.29 1.13
C THR A 50 -10.20 2.76 0.69
N PRO A 51 -11.29 3.35 0.16
CA PRO A 51 -11.33 4.77 -0.17
C PRO A 51 -11.41 5.67 1.08
N ASP A 52 -11.83 5.11 2.22
CA ASP A 52 -11.97 5.85 3.47
C ASP A 52 -10.65 5.87 4.25
N LEU A 53 -10.07 7.06 4.41
CA LEU A 53 -8.83 7.27 5.16
C LEU A 53 -8.99 6.96 6.66
N HIS A 54 -10.17 7.17 7.23
CA HIS A 54 -10.44 6.85 8.61
C HIS A 54 -10.46 5.34 8.81
N LEU A 55 -11.16 4.60 7.95
CA LEU A 55 -11.15 3.14 7.96
C LEU A 55 -9.74 2.60 7.70
N ALA A 56 -8.99 3.15 6.74
CA ALA A 56 -7.61 2.77 6.49
C ALA A 56 -6.75 2.91 7.74
N ARG A 57 -6.92 4.02 8.46
CA ARG A 57 -6.20 4.27 9.70
C ARG A 57 -6.58 3.27 10.78
N SER A 58 -7.86 2.99 10.97
CA SER A 58 -8.34 2.01 11.94
C SER A 58 -7.81 0.60 11.65
N ILE A 59 -7.71 0.20 10.38
CA ILE A 59 -7.13 -1.09 9.99
C ILE A 59 -5.64 -1.15 10.37
N LEU A 60 -4.88 -0.09 10.08
CA LEU A 60 -3.46 -0.02 10.42
C LEU A 60 -3.22 0.00 11.94
N ASP A 61 -4.01 0.78 12.66
CA ASP A 61 -3.95 0.85 14.12
C ASP A 61 -4.32 -0.50 14.76
N ALA A 62 -5.32 -1.21 14.23
CA ALA A 62 -5.70 -2.55 14.69
C ALA A 62 -4.64 -3.63 14.41
N ALA A 63 -3.82 -3.43 13.38
CA ALA A 63 -2.71 -4.30 13.03
C ALA A 63 -1.38 -3.89 13.69
N ASN A 64 -1.40 -2.90 14.59
CA ASN A 64 -0.21 -2.32 15.23
C ASN A 64 0.86 -1.85 14.21
N VAL A 65 0.42 -1.35 13.05
CA VAL A 65 1.30 -0.84 12.00
C VAL A 65 1.56 0.64 12.20
N THR A 66 2.83 0.99 12.32
CA THR A 66 3.30 2.36 12.49
C THR A 66 3.91 2.89 11.19
N LEU A 67 3.57 4.14 10.87
CA LEU A 67 4.07 4.87 9.71
C LEU A 67 4.77 6.14 10.20
N PRO A 68 6.11 6.13 10.38
CA PRO A 68 6.83 7.27 10.92
C PRO A 68 6.69 8.51 10.03
N THR A 69 6.67 8.34 8.71
CA THR A 69 6.49 9.43 7.75
C THR A 69 5.02 9.66 7.36
N GLY A 70 4.13 8.73 7.72
CA GLY A 70 2.73 8.71 7.31
C GLY A 70 2.49 8.25 5.87
N ASN A 71 3.56 7.91 5.13
CA ASN A 71 3.52 7.43 3.76
C ASN A 71 3.82 5.92 3.70
N PRO A 72 2.84 5.08 3.30
CA PRO A 72 3.07 3.63 3.18
C PRO A 72 4.12 3.23 2.13
N ALA A 73 4.45 4.11 1.19
CA ALA A 73 5.52 3.85 0.21
C ALA A 73 6.93 4.03 0.77
N GLU A 74 7.11 4.80 1.86
CA GLU A 74 8.42 5.03 2.48
C GLU A 74 8.78 3.94 3.50
N GLY A 75 7.82 3.09 3.85
CA GLY A 75 7.97 1.96 4.74
C GLY A 75 6.93 1.97 5.85
N CYS A 76 6.23 0.85 5.99
CA CYS A 76 5.38 0.55 7.12
C CYS A 76 6.14 -0.36 8.08
N PHE A 77 5.97 -0.15 9.38
CA PHE A 77 6.65 -0.96 10.40
C PHE A 77 5.60 -1.63 11.29
N ASP A 78 5.75 -2.93 11.54
CA ASP A 78 4.95 -3.58 12.58
C ASP A 78 5.58 -3.35 13.97
N GLU A 79 4.90 -3.84 15.01
CA GLU A 79 5.36 -3.76 16.40
C GLU A 79 6.66 -4.53 16.69
N LEU A 80 7.08 -5.41 15.79
CA LEU A 80 8.31 -6.20 15.90
C LEU A 80 9.48 -5.59 15.13
N GLY A 81 9.23 -4.48 14.43
CA GLY A 81 10.23 -3.80 13.60
C GLY A 81 10.38 -4.39 12.20
N ASN A 82 9.49 -5.29 11.75
CA ASN A 82 9.48 -5.75 10.38
C ASN A 82 9.07 -4.60 9.47
N ARG A 83 9.82 -4.39 8.38
CA ARG A 83 9.59 -3.31 7.42
C ARG A 83 8.86 -3.84 6.19
N TYR A 84 7.76 -3.17 5.86
CA TYR A 84 6.91 -3.46 4.71
C TYR A 84 7.00 -2.31 3.72
N GLU A 85 7.55 -2.57 2.55
CA GLU A 85 7.58 -1.61 1.44
C GLU A 85 6.47 -1.92 0.45
N ILE A 86 5.58 -0.94 0.24
CA ILE A 86 4.49 -1.07 -0.72
C ILE A 86 4.75 -0.11 -1.87
N PRO A 87 4.83 -0.58 -3.12
CA PRO A 87 5.01 0.28 -4.27
C PRO A 87 3.87 1.29 -4.44
N LEU A 88 4.19 2.48 -4.95
CA LEU A 88 3.21 3.56 -5.20
C LEU A 88 2.05 3.11 -6.09
N TYR A 89 2.31 2.23 -7.06
CA TYR A 89 1.29 1.69 -7.93
C TYR A 89 0.23 0.89 -7.19
N CYS A 90 0.54 0.29 -6.03
CA CYS A 90 -0.42 -0.40 -5.16
C CYS A 90 -1.25 0.54 -4.28
N ILE A 91 -0.82 1.79 -4.11
CA ILE A 91 -1.41 2.73 -3.15
C ILE A 91 -2.27 3.78 -3.87
N VAL A 92 -1.80 4.32 -4.99
CA VAL A 92 -2.51 5.35 -5.77
C VAL A 92 -2.41 5.07 -7.27
N ASN A 93 -3.33 5.65 -8.04
CA ASN A 93 -3.26 5.55 -9.50
C ASN A 93 -2.20 6.53 -10.04
N PRO A 94 -1.51 6.18 -11.13
CA PRO A 94 -0.58 7.10 -11.77
C PRO A 94 -1.35 8.25 -12.43
N SER A 95 -0.72 9.42 -12.56
CA SER A 95 -1.35 10.57 -13.23
C SER A 95 -1.46 10.40 -14.74
N ASN A 96 -0.68 9.50 -15.34
CA ASN A 96 -0.70 9.16 -16.77
C ASN A 96 -1.46 7.85 -17.05
N LEU A 97 -2.49 7.55 -16.26
CA LEU A 97 -3.37 6.42 -16.51
C LEU A 97 -4.14 6.64 -17.82
N VAL A 98 -4.12 5.65 -18.71
CA VAL A 98 -4.80 5.65 -20.01
C VAL A 98 -6.04 4.76 -20.00
#